data_AF-A0A2V9WXF4-F1
#
_entry.id   AF-A0A2V9WXF4-F1
#
_cell.length_a   1.000
_cell.length_b   1.000
_cell.length_c   1.000
_cell.angle_alpha   90.00
_cell.angle_beta   90.00
_cell.angle_gamma   90.00
#
_symmetry.space_group_name_H-M   'P 1'
#
loop_
_entity.id
_entity.type
_entity.pdbx_description
1 polymer ?
#
loop_
_entity_poly.entity_id
_entity_poly.type
_entity_poly.pdbx_seq_one_letter_code
_entity_poly.pdbx_strand_id
1 'polypeptide(L)'
;MRRNTCKLFALLLLGSLGAAAQVIAPVELKDPTMRNLQEKYMDDLKAVGQEILTIGFTYPFYLSRKLDIDEQQQKTADQHSIRFDHFNGKTVLAITGNYYAAYSAEKLNGEQRARETFLNLIMPILKAAVPRFQNNRSVQGYALEISHHVLGKVMDVSMERPENLVVFLPQNAALKLLSGKDESARQAALLEGQVLLNAAPITVWLNGQGPQLALNEPPGDASIRADASPTAVGAEIVPTGDGMGQPGTTVGPSVPRPLKSNEPSAATGPPRDTSPEALNSLQAANTEVLATILKELDPQAHFVPCAPPSFVSFRQGVYLELSMTTALSTSASGSRYKLAAFAFDEHIAHLIRPVLAYFKEEPKFDGIGLSTTIHMPSKTAATNASEAVEFFFPFFALRCYGRYDCTGQQLIDAGSVLINGERVSLDLQIAEATPNR
;
A
#
# COMPACT_ATOMS: atom_id res chain seq x y z
N MET A 1 28.49 -52.59 54.91
CA MET A 1 28.59 -52.50 53.44
C MET A 1 27.30 -51.87 52.90
N ARG A 2 27.43 -50.73 52.21
CA ARG A 2 26.35 -49.84 51.77
C ARG A 2 25.62 -50.41 50.55
N ARG A 3 24.28 -50.47 50.58
CA ARG A 3 23.42 -50.62 49.39
C ARG A 3 22.90 -49.24 49.01
N ASN A 4 23.52 -48.62 48.01
CA ASN A 4 23.04 -47.38 47.41
C ASN A 4 21.90 -47.72 46.44
N THR A 5 20.71 -47.27 46.78
CA THR A 5 19.54 -47.22 45.90
C THR A 5 19.67 -45.99 44.98
N CYS A 6 20.10 -46.20 43.74
CA CYS A 6 20.04 -45.18 42.69
C CYS A 6 18.59 -45.06 42.21
N LYS A 7 17.87 -44.03 42.66
CA LYS A 7 16.61 -43.60 42.04
C LYS A 7 16.96 -42.84 40.76
N LEU A 8 16.71 -43.46 39.61
CA LEU A 8 16.80 -42.79 38.31
C LEU A 8 15.53 -41.93 38.15
N PHE A 9 15.67 -40.62 38.36
CA PHE A 9 14.66 -39.64 37.96
C PHE A 9 14.73 -39.49 36.45
N ALA A 10 13.87 -40.23 35.73
CA ALA A 10 13.64 -39.98 34.31
C ALA A 10 12.77 -38.72 34.20
N LEU A 11 13.42 -37.57 33.98
CA LEU A 11 12.75 -36.32 33.64
C LEU A 11 12.17 -36.48 32.23
N LEU A 12 10.88 -36.84 32.16
CA LEU A 12 10.06 -36.77 30.95
C LEU A 12 9.89 -35.29 30.58
N LEU A 13 10.88 -34.73 29.86
CA LEU A 13 10.67 -33.58 28.99
C LEU A 13 9.83 -34.07 27.81
N LEU A 14 8.52 -34.22 28.05
CA LEU A 14 7.54 -34.10 26.98
C LEU A 14 7.77 -32.71 26.38
N GLY A 15 8.45 -32.67 25.22
CA GLY A 15 8.43 -31.51 24.38
C GLY A 15 6.97 -31.21 24.05
N SER A 16 6.38 -30.24 24.75
CA SER A 16 5.27 -29.49 24.20
C SER A 16 5.81 -28.93 22.89
N LEU A 17 5.44 -29.52 21.75
CA LEU A 17 5.54 -28.85 20.46
C LEU A 17 4.88 -27.50 20.68
N GLY A 18 5.71 -26.47 20.79
CA GLY A 18 5.28 -25.17 21.24
C GLY A 18 4.15 -24.72 20.35
N ALA A 19 3.01 -24.38 20.94
CA ALA A 19 2.09 -23.47 20.30
C ALA A 19 2.95 -22.26 19.90
N ALA A 20 3.30 -22.16 18.62
CA ALA A 20 4.08 -21.05 18.10
C ALA A 20 3.31 -19.80 18.54
N ALA A 21 3.93 -18.96 19.36
CA ALA A 21 3.30 -17.73 19.74
C ALA A 21 3.09 -16.95 18.43
N GLN A 22 1.84 -16.63 18.13
CA GLN A 22 1.48 -15.95 16.87
C GLN A 22 1.52 -14.43 17.02
N VAL A 23 1.91 -13.97 18.20
CA VAL A 23 1.75 -12.62 18.71
C VAL A 23 3.12 -12.02 18.95
N ILE A 24 3.38 -10.85 18.39
CA ILE A 24 4.68 -10.17 18.53
C ILE A 24 4.97 -9.86 19.99
N ALA A 25 6.21 -10.09 20.43
CA ALA A 25 6.61 -9.79 21.79
C ALA A 25 6.58 -8.27 22.03
N PRO A 26 6.10 -7.78 23.19
CA PRO A 26 5.92 -6.35 23.38
C PRO A 26 7.23 -5.54 23.29
N VAL A 27 8.34 -6.16 23.70
CA VAL A 27 9.69 -5.58 23.59
C VAL A 27 10.09 -5.27 22.14
N GLU A 28 9.52 -5.97 21.16
CA GLU A 28 9.77 -5.72 19.73
C GLU A 28 8.99 -4.48 19.21
N LEU A 29 7.95 -4.04 19.92
CA LEU A 29 7.16 -2.87 19.54
C LEU A 29 7.88 -1.59 19.97
N LYS A 30 8.19 -0.72 19.00
CA LYS A 30 8.88 0.56 19.24
C LYS A 30 8.00 1.59 19.95
N ASP A 31 6.71 1.65 19.61
CA ASP A 31 5.75 2.57 20.21
C ASP A 31 5.39 2.10 21.65
N PRO A 32 5.67 2.91 22.69
CA PRO A 32 5.33 2.58 24.07
C PRO A 32 3.83 2.34 24.31
N THR A 33 2.96 3.05 23.59
CA THR A 33 1.51 2.90 23.69
C THR A 33 1.07 1.55 23.15
N MET A 34 1.58 1.15 21.98
CA MET A 34 1.29 -0.16 21.39
C MET A 34 1.89 -1.27 22.24
N ARG A 35 3.10 -1.08 22.78
CA ARG A 35 3.73 -2.02 23.73
C ARG A 35 2.86 -2.26 24.95
N ASN A 36 2.40 -1.20 25.63
CA ASN A 36 1.53 -1.32 26.80
C ASN A 36 0.22 -2.02 26.45
N LEU A 37 -0.34 -1.75 25.26
CA LEU A 37 -1.56 -2.41 24.79
C LEU A 37 -1.33 -3.89 24.50
N GLN A 38 -0.20 -4.22 23.87
CA GLN A 38 0.24 -5.58 23.59
C GLN A 38 0.45 -6.40 24.86
N GLU A 39 1.11 -5.83 25.88
CA GLU A 39 1.29 -6.44 27.20
C GLU A 39 -0.04 -6.69 27.88
N LYS A 40 -0.91 -5.68 27.89
CA LYS A 40 -2.21 -5.72 28.57
C LYS A 40 -3.14 -6.80 28.00
N TYR A 41 -3.14 -6.99 26.68
CA TYR A 41 -4.07 -7.91 26.00
C TYR A 41 -3.36 -9.15 25.42
N MET A 42 -2.16 -9.49 25.91
CA MET A 42 -1.35 -10.59 25.39
C MET A 42 -2.11 -11.94 25.34
N ASP A 43 -2.90 -12.26 26.37
CA ASP A 43 -3.64 -13.51 26.42
C ASP A 43 -4.79 -13.55 25.40
N ASP A 44 -5.50 -12.44 25.21
CA ASP A 44 -6.53 -12.32 24.18
C ASP A 44 -5.93 -12.44 22.77
N LEU A 45 -4.78 -11.81 22.53
CA LEU A 45 -4.07 -11.90 21.24
C LEU A 45 -3.61 -13.33 20.96
N LYS A 46 -3.10 -14.05 21.97
CA LYS A 46 -2.72 -15.46 21.82
C LYS A 46 -3.94 -16.32 21.51
N ALA A 47 -5.06 -16.06 22.18
CA ALA A 47 -6.30 -16.77 21.92
C ALA A 47 -6.80 -16.53 20.49
N VAL A 48 -6.71 -15.29 19.97
CA VAL A 48 -6.98 -14.99 18.54
C VAL A 48 -6.08 -15.83 17.64
N GLY A 49 -4.76 -15.83 17.90
CA GLY A 49 -3.81 -16.61 17.09
C GLY A 49 -4.13 -18.11 17.08
N GLN A 50 -4.45 -18.69 18.24
CA GLN A 50 -4.84 -20.10 18.32
C GLN A 50 -6.14 -20.38 17.57
N GLU A 51 -7.15 -19.51 17.71
CA GLU A 51 -8.42 -19.67 17.03
C GLU A 51 -8.26 -19.60 15.51
N ILE A 52 -7.46 -18.65 14.99
CA ILE A 52 -7.13 -18.54 13.57
C ILE A 52 -6.53 -19.83 13.02
N LEU A 53 -5.58 -20.44 13.74
CA LEU A 53 -4.94 -21.69 13.32
C LEU A 53 -5.89 -22.89 13.31
N THR A 54 -7.06 -22.80 13.97
CA THR A 54 -8.07 -23.88 13.99
C THR A 54 -9.14 -23.75 12.91
N ILE A 55 -9.20 -22.65 12.16
CA ILE A 55 -10.28 -22.36 11.19
C ILE A 55 -10.33 -23.37 10.03
N GLY A 56 -9.20 -23.99 9.67
CA GLY A 56 -9.13 -24.96 8.57
C GLY A 56 -9.43 -24.31 7.22
N PHE A 57 -8.45 -23.59 6.66
CA PHE A 57 -8.60 -22.89 5.39
C PHE A 57 -8.45 -23.84 4.19
N THR A 58 -9.06 -23.47 3.05
CA THR A 58 -9.00 -24.24 1.80
C THR A 58 -7.57 -24.42 1.27
N TYR A 59 -6.74 -23.40 1.44
CA TYR A 59 -5.32 -23.41 1.13
C TYR A 59 -4.53 -23.10 2.40
N PRO A 60 -3.26 -23.53 2.49
CA PRO A 60 -2.41 -23.23 3.65
C PRO A 60 -2.37 -21.73 3.92
N PHE A 61 -2.60 -21.36 5.18
CA PHE A 61 -2.42 -20.01 5.67
C PHE A 61 -1.40 -20.02 6.80
N TYR A 62 -0.46 -19.08 6.73
CA TYR A 62 0.54 -18.89 7.76
C TYR A 62 0.53 -17.43 8.17
N LEU A 63 0.38 -17.21 9.48
CA LEU A 63 0.69 -15.92 10.10
C LEU A 63 2.17 -15.62 9.85
N SER A 64 2.49 -14.41 9.40
CA SER A 64 3.84 -14.05 8.97
C SER A 64 4.04 -12.54 8.95
N ARG A 65 5.22 -12.09 9.36
CA ARG A 65 5.64 -10.68 9.15
C ARG A 65 6.21 -10.44 7.76
N LYS A 66 6.71 -11.49 7.12
CA LYS A 66 7.32 -11.42 5.80
C LYS A 66 6.32 -11.97 4.79
N LEU A 67 5.81 -11.09 3.96
CA LEU A 67 4.91 -11.45 2.87
C LEU A 67 5.71 -11.93 1.65
N ASP A 68 5.00 -12.53 0.69
CA ASP A 68 5.52 -12.82 -0.65
C ASP A 68 6.69 -13.81 -0.66
N ILE A 69 6.67 -14.79 0.24
CA ILE A 69 7.66 -15.86 0.30
C ILE A 69 7.06 -17.20 -0.11
N ASP A 70 7.87 -18.08 -0.68
CA ASP A 70 7.43 -19.42 -1.02
C ASP A 70 7.06 -20.23 0.23
N GLU A 71 6.20 -21.24 0.06
CA GLU A 71 5.66 -22.02 1.16
C GLU A 71 6.74 -22.79 1.94
N GLN A 72 7.83 -23.18 1.28
CA GLN A 72 8.93 -23.90 1.93
C GLN A 72 9.70 -22.98 2.88
N GLN A 73 9.99 -21.74 2.45
CA GLN A 73 10.54 -20.70 3.31
C GLN A 73 9.59 -20.40 4.47
N GLN A 74 8.29 -20.26 4.19
CA GLN A 74 7.28 -19.92 5.20
C GLN A 74 7.16 -20.93 6.34
N LYS A 75 7.34 -22.23 6.06
CA LYS A 75 7.32 -23.29 7.09
C LYS A 75 8.38 -23.10 8.18
N THR A 76 9.46 -22.38 7.87
CA THR A 76 10.55 -22.07 8.79
C THR A 76 10.62 -20.59 9.18
N ALA A 77 9.77 -19.76 8.57
CA ALA A 77 9.73 -18.33 8.83
C ALA A 77 9.08 -18.03 10.17
N ASP A 78 9.36 -16.82 10.67
CA ASP A 78 8.73 -16.30 11.86
C ASP A 78 7.23 -16.08 11.66
N GLN A 79 6.41 -16.68 12.54
CA GLN A 79 4.96 -16.58 12.48
C GLN A 79 4.35 -15.56 13.47
N HIS A 80 5.18 -14.87 14.27
CA HIS A 80 4.68 -13.82 15.17
C HIS A 80 4.26 -12.59 14.37
N SER A 81 2.98 -12.43 14.06
CA SER A 81 2.47 -11.36 13.18
C SER A 81 1.31 -10.56 13.76
N ILE A 82 0.63 -11.08 14.78
CA ILE A 82 -0.48 -10.41 15.44
C ILE A 82 0.05 -9.36 16.41
N ARG A 83 -0.40 -8.10 16.25
CA ARG A 83 0.00 -6.98 17.10
C ARG A 83 -1.02 -5.87 17.15
N PHE A 84 -0.90 -4.97 18.11
CA PHE A 84 -1.43 -3.62 17.97
C PHE A 84 -0.48 -2.74 17.16
N ASP A 85 -1.06 -1.93 16.28
CA ASP A 85 -0.33 -0.99 15.44
C ASP A 85 -1.21 0.24 15.15
N HIS A 86 -0.65 1.21 14.41
CA HIS A 86 -1.41 2.32 13.86
C HIS A 86 -1.69 2.13 12.39
N PHE A 87 -2.93 2.38 11.99
CA PHE A 87 -3.34 2.48 10.60
C PHE A 87 -4.16 3.75 10.41
N ASN A 88 -3.71 4.68 9.55
CA ASN A 88 -4.35 5.98 9.35
C ASN A 88 -4.65 6.75 10.65
N GLY A 89 -3.68 6.75 11.58
CA GLY A 89 -3.81 7.41 12.88
C GLY A 89 -4.76 6.72 13.87
N LYS A 90 -5.28 5.54 13.53
CA LYS A 90 -6.14 4.74 14.40
C LYS A 90 -5.38 3.56 14.98
N THR A 91 -5.61 3.26 16.26
CA THR A 91 -5.09 2.05 16.89
C THR A 91 -5.86 0.83 16.40
N VAL A 92 -5.17 -0.13 15.80
CA VAL A 92 -5.78 -1.31 15.19
C VAL A 92 -5.18 -2.59 15.73
N LEU A 93 -5.95 -3.67 15.70
CA LEU A 93 -5.41 -5.02 15.72
C LEU A 93 -4.94 -5.37 14.31
N ALA A 94 -3.61 -5.45 14.13
CA ALA A 94 -2.96 -5.81 12.88
C ALA A 94 -2.66 -7.31 12.81
N ILE A 95 -3.03 -7.95 11.71
CA ILE A 95 -2.79 -9.37 11.42
C ILE A 95 -2.22 -9.48 10.01
N THR A 96 -1.02 -10.07 9.88
CA THR A 96 -0.34 -10.21 8.59
C THR A 96 -0.09 -11.69 8.30
N GLY A 97 -0.20 -12.12 7.05
CA GLY A 97 0.10 -13.52 6.71
C GLY A 97 0.09 -13.84 5.22
N ASN A 98 0.60 -15.03 4.89
CA ASN A 98 0.63 -15.58 3.53
C ASN A 98 -0.44 -16.67 3.39
N TYR A 99 -1.27 -16.53 2.37
CA TYR A 99 -2.31 -17.47 1.98
C TYR A 99 -2.00 -18.07 0.62
N TYR A 100 -1.65 -19.35 0.59
CA TYR A 100 -1.14 -20.03 -0.61
C TYR A 100 -2.24 -20.46 -1.59
N ALA A 101 -3.29 -19.65 -1.72
CA ALA A 101 -4.19 -19.73 -2.85
C ALA A 101 -3.50 -19.15 -4.08
N ALA A 102 -3.61 -19.85 -5.21
CA ALA A 102 -3.04 -19.43 -6.49
C ALA A 102 -4.18 -19.23 -7.52
N TYR A 103 -4.70 -18.01 -7.63
CA TYR A 103 -5.85 -17.72 -8.47
C TYR A 103 -5.45 -17.48 -9.93
N SER A 104 -6.26 -17.93 -10.88
CA SER A 104 -6.00 -17.69 -12.30
C SER A 104 -6.35 -16.25 -12.71
N ALA A 105 -5.38 -15.51 -13.25
CA ALA A 105 -5.58 -14.19 -13.83
C ALA A 105 -6.48 -14.22 -15.08
N GLU A 106 -6.56 -15.36 -15.78
CA GLU A 106 -7.42 -15.55 -16.95
C GLU A 106 -8.90 -15.69 -16.55
N LYS A 107 -9.18 -16.22 -15.34
CA LYS A 107 -10.55 -16.53 -14.88
C LYS A 107 -11.12 -15.48 -13.93
N LEU A 108 -10.28 -14.84 -13.13
CA LEU A 108 -10.68 -13.90 -12.09
C LEU A 108 -9.89 -12.60 -12.23
N ASN A 109 -10.59 -11.47 -12.27
CA ASN A 109 -9.98 -10.16 -12.16
C ASN A 109 -9.53 -9.86 -10.70
N GLY A 110 -8.83 -8.74 -10.49
CA GLY A 110 -8.30 -8.38 -9.16
C GLY A 110 -9.38 -8.27 -8.08
N GLU A 111 -10.52 -7.64 -8.36
CA GLU A 111 -11.61 -7.50 -7.40
C GLU A 111 -12.25 -8.85 -7.05
N GLN A 112 -12.37 -9.75 -8.03
CA GLN A 112 -12.88 -11.10 -7.81
C GLN A 112 -11.92 -11.93 -6.95
N ARG A 113 -10.61 -11.87 -7.21
CA ARG A 113 -9.60 -12.54 -6.35
C ARG A 113 -9.57 -11.97 -4.94
N ALA A 114 -9.66 -10.65 -4.81
CA ALA A 114 -9.75 -9.98 -3.53
C ALA A 114 -11.00 -10.43 -2.75
N ARG A 115 -12.15 -10.54 -3.44
CA ARG A 115 -13.38 -11.08 -2.86
C ARG A 115 -13.21 -12.51 -2.39
N GLU A 116 -12.61 -13.39 -3.20
CA GLU A 116 -12.36 -14.79 -2.79
C GLU A 116 -11.47 -14.86 -1.55
N THR A 117 -10.38 -14.10 -1.51
CA THR A 117 -9.50 -14.03 -0.33
C THR A 117 -10.24 -13.46 0.88
N PHE A 118 -11.06 -12.43 0.65
CA PHE A 118 -11.85 -11.81 1.70
C PHE A 118 -12.83 -12.81 2.35
N LEU A 119 -13.60 -13.53 1.54
CA LEU A 119 -14.62 -14.45 2.01
C LEU A 119 -14.03 -15.72 2.64
N ASN A 120 -13.00 -16.30 2.01
CA ASN A 120 -12.44 -17.59 2.41
C ASN A 120 -11.40 -17.49 3.53
N LEU A 121 -10.80 -16.32 3.75
CA LEU A 121 -9.75 -16.14 4.74
C LEU A 121 -10.04 -14.99 5.73
N ILE A 122 -10.18 -13.76 5.24
CA ILE A 122 -10.25 -12.56 6.09
C ILE A 122 -11.52 -12.57 6.96
N MET A 123 -12.67 -12.93 6.38
CA MET A 123 -13.94 -13.00 7.10
C MET A 123 -13.89 -14.02 8.26
N PRO A 124 -13.40 -15.27 8.08
CA PRO A 124 -13.13 -16.16 9.20
C PRO A 124 -12.17 -15.60 10.26
N ILE A 125 -11.08 -14.93 9.87
CA ILE A 125 -10.14 -14.30 10.83
C ILE A 125 -10.84 -13.20 11.64
N LEU A 126 -11.65 -12.36 10.99
CA LEU A 126 -12.44 -11.34 11.67
C LEU A 126 -13.42 -11.95 12.68
N LYS A 127 -14.04 -13.10 12.36
CA LYS A 127 -14.92 -13.82 13.31
C LYS A 127 -14.18 -14.27 14.56
N ALA A 128 -12.90 -14.65 14.46
CA ALA A 128 -12.07 -15.01 15.62
C ALA A 128 -11.62 -13.79 16.43
N ALA A 129 -11.27 -12.69 15.76
CA ALA A 129 -10.68 -11.51 16.40
C ALA A 129 -11.71 -10.55 17.01
N VAL A 130 -12.75 -10.20 16.27
CA VAL A 130 -13.66 -9.10 16.61
C VAL A 130 -14.40 -9.30 17.93
N PRO A 131 -14.98 -10.48 18.25
CA PRO A 131 -15.75 -10.67 19.48
C PRO A 131 -14.93 -10.44 20.76
N ARG A 132 -13.61 -10.67 20.71
CA ARG A 132 -12.70 -10.50 21.86
C ARG A 132 -12.43 -9.02 22.16
N PHE A 133 -12.35 -8.19 21.12
CA PHE A 133 -12.01 -6.78 21.26
C PHE A 133 -13.19 -5.82 21.10
N GLN A 134 -14.42 -6.31 20.90
CA GLN A 134 -15.61 -5.48 20.64
C GLN A 134 -15.92 -4.41 21.69
N ASN A 135 -15.57 -4.66 22.95
CA ASN A 135 -15.81 -3.72 24.06
C ASN A 135 -14.56 -2.89 24.42
N ASN A 136 -13.44 -3.12 23.73
CA ASN A 136 -12.19 -2.44 24.00
C ASN A 136 -12.14 -1.11 23.22
N ARG A 137 -12.32 0.01 23.92
CA ARG A 137 -12.26 1.37 23.34
C ARG A 137 -10.88 1.76 22.81
N SER A 138 -9.84 1.03 23.22
CA SER A 138 -8.47 1.27 22.73
C SER A 138 -8.27 0.71 21.32
N VAL A 139 -9.13 -0.23 20.88
CA VAL A 139 -9.09 -0.82 19.54
C VAL A 139 -10.08 -0.09 18.65
N GLN A 140 -9.58 0.73 17.74
CA GLN A 140 -10.40 1.58 16.86
C GLN A 140 -10.71 0.89 15.52
N GLY A 141 -10.02 -0.22 15.22
CA GLY A 141 -10.29 -1.03 14.03
C GLY A 141 -9.45 -2.30 13.95
N TYR A 142 -9.60 -2.98 12.82
CA TYR A 142 -8.89 -4.21 12.48
C TYR A 142 -8.22 -4.00 11.12
N ALA A 143 -6.94 -4.32 11.02
CA ALA A 143 -6.18 -4.24 9.79
C ALA A 143 -5.60 -5.63 9.48
N LEU A 144 -5.97 -6.18 8.33
CA LEU A 144 -5.45 -7.46 7.86
C LEU A 144 -4.68 -7.22 6.57
N GLU A 145 -3.49 -7.77 6.48
CA GLU A 145 -2.64 -7.71 5.30
C GLU A 145 -2.25 -9.12 4.88
N ILE A 146 -2.80 -9.56 3.76
CA ILE A 146 -2.73 -10.94 3.30
C ILE A 146 -2.10 -10.97 1.91
N SER A 147 -0.99 -11.69 1.76
CA SER A 147 -0.48 -12.05 0.45
C SER A 147 -1.12 -13.34 -0.05
N HIS A 148 -1.51 -13.37 -1.32
CA HIS A 148 -1.88 -14.58 -2.03
C HIS A 148 -1.25 -14.58 -3.42
N HIS A 149 -1.35 -15.69 -4.16
CA HIS A 149 -0.69 -15.81 -5.46
C HIS A 149 -1.67 -15.72 -6.63
N VAL A 150 -1.15 -15.24 -7.75
CA VAL A 150 -1.86 -15.15 -9.02
C VAL A 150 -1.06 -15.88 -10.09
N LEU A 151 -1.72 -16.84 -10.74
CA LEU A 151 -1.23 -17.57 -11.90
C LEU A 151 -1.65 -16.84 -13.16
N GLY A 152 -0.68 -16.31 -13.89
CA GLY A 152 -0.87 -15.67 -15.18
C GLY A 152 0.04 -16.26 -16.25
N LYS A 153 -0.07 -15.73 -17.46
CA LYS A 153 0.87 -15.99 -18.54
C LYS A 153 1.48 -14.68 -19.02
N VAL A 154 2.78 -14.69 -19.27
CA VAL A 154 3.50 -13.60 -19.93
C VAL A 154 4.28 -14.24 -21.08
N MET A 155 3.98 -13.85 -22.33
CA MET A 155 4.51 -14.49 -23.55
C MET A 155 4.40 -16.02 -23.55
N ASP A 156 3.21 -16.55 -23.25
CA ASP A 156 2.92 -18.00 -23.11
C ASP A 156 3.69 -18.75 -22.01
N VAL A 157 4.50 -18.06 -21.21
CA VAL A 157 5.15 -18.63 -20.03
C VAL A 157 4.25 -18.43 -18.82
N SER A 158 3.86 -19.53 -18.18
CA SER A 158 3.13 -19.48 -16.90
C SER A 158 4.01 -18.85 -15.83
N MET A 159 3.49 -17.80 -15.20
CA MET A 159 4.13 -17.10 -14.09
C MET A 159 3.20 -17.08 -12.88
N GLU A 160 3.80 -17.27 -11.71
CA GLU A 160 3.15 -17.07 -10.41
C GLU A 160 3.72 -15.81 -9.79
N ARG A 161 2.85 -14.90 -9.35
CA ARG A 161 3.25 -13.67 -8.67
C ARG A 161 2.41 -13.45 -7.42
N PRO A 162 2.97 -12.83 -6.37
CA PRO A 162 2.19 -12.41 -5.22
C PRO A 162 1.23 -11.26 -5.57
N GLU A 163 0.17 -11.16 -4.79
CA GLU A 163 -0.81 -10.09 -4.78
C GLU A 163 -1.26 -9.85 -3.33
N ASN A 164 -1.07 -8.61 -2.86
CA ASN A 164 -1.25 -8.23 -1.47
C ASN A 164 -2.60 -7.54 -1.27
N LEU A 165 -3.42 -8.10 -0.40
CA LEU A 165 -4.73 -7.59 -0.02
C LEU A 165 -4.68 -7.02 1.40
N VAL A 166 -4.90 -5.71 1.52
CA VAL A 166 -5.09 -5.03 2.81
C VAL A 166 -6.56 -4.75 3.02
N VAL A 167 -7.08 -5.12 4.18
CA VAL A 167 -8.44 -4.80 4.62
C VAL A 167 -8.36 -4.10 5.96
N PHE A 168 -8.80 -2.84 5.98
CA PHE A 168 -9.02 -2.08 7.19
C PHE A 168 -10.53 -1.89 7.44
N LEU A 169 -10.97 -2.25 8.65
CA LEU A 169 -12.34 -2.02 9.11
C LEU A 169 -12.33 -1.25 10.42
N PRO A 170 -13.03 -0.11 10.53
CA PRO A 170 -13.35 0.49 11.84
C PRO A 170 -14.04 -0.53 12.75
N GLN A 171 -13.84 -0.43 14.08
CA GLN A 171 -14.39 -1.40 15.03
C GLN A 171 -15.91 -1.57 14.87
N ASN A 172 -16.65 -0.47 14.76
CA ASN A 172 -18.10 -0.51 14.55
C ASN A 172 -18.49 -1.15 13.21
N ALA A 173 -17.71 -0.92 12.15
CA ALA A 173 -17.94 -1.51 10.84
C ALA A 173 -17.72 -3.03 10.89
N ALA A 174 -16.63 -3.48 11.53
CA ALA A 174 -16.37 -4.91 11.74
C ALA A 174 -17.49 -5.59 12.55
N LEU A 175 -18.02 -4.92 13.58
CA LEU A 175 -19.15 -5.43 14.36
C LEU A 175 -20.43 -5.55 13.52
N LYS A 176 -20.76 -4.52 12.74
CA LYS A 176 -21.91 -4.55 11.81
C LYS A 176 -21.75 -5.63 10.74
N LEU A 177 -20.53 -5.80 10.21
CA LEU A 177 -20.21 -6.82 9.21
C LEU A 177 -20.48 -8.23 9.73
N LEU A 178 -20.13 -8.52 10.99
CA LEU A 178 -20.34 -9.83 11.60
C LEU A 178 -21.77 -10.05 12.13
N SER A 179 -22.43 -8.99 12.60
CA SER A 179 -23.79 -9.07 13.16
C SER A 179 -24.90 -8.88 12.13
N GLY A 180 -24.57 -8.40 10.93
CA GLY A 180 -25.51 -8.17 9.83
C GLY A 180 -26.28 -9.45 9.48
N LYS A 181 -27.61 -9.36 9.55
CA LYS A 181 -28.51 -10.47 9.25
C LYS A 181 -28.73 -10.66 7.75
N ASP A 182 -28.78 -9.55 7.03
CA ASP A 182 -28.89 -9.50 5.58
C ASP A 182 -27.57 -9.06 4.94
N GLU A 183 -27.42 -9.41 3.66
CA GLU A 183 -26.19 -9.18 2.91
C GLU A 183 -25.95 -7.69 2.61
N SER A 184 -27.02 -6.91 2.47
CA SER A 184 -26.93 -5.47 2.23
C SER A 184 -26.29 -4.75 3.42
N ALA A 185 -26.70 -5.10 4.65
CA ALA A 185 -26.10 -4.60 5.88
C ALA A 185 -24.62 -4.99 6.01
N ARG A 186 -24.26 -6.21 5.60
CA ARG A 186 -22.86 -6.65 5.58
C ARG A 186 -22.05 -5.90 4.52
N GLN A 187 -22.62 -5.68 3.33
CA GLN A 187 -21.98 -4.91 2.27
C GLN A 187 -21.75 -3.45 2.71
N ALA A 188 -22.77 -2.79 3.27
CA ALA A 188 -22.66 -1.43 3.78
C ALA A 188 -21.58 -1.31 4.87
N ALA A 189 -21.51 -2.29 5.77
CA ALA A 189 -20.47 -2.33 6.79
C ALA A 189 -19.06 -2.51 6.20
N LEU A 190 -18.90 -3.32 5.16
CA LEU A 190 -17.61 -3.43 4.47
C LEU A 190 -17.20 -2.12 3.78
N LEU A 191 -18.16 -1.39 3.21
CA LEU A 191 -17.93 -0.09 2.56
C LEU A 191 -17.57 1.05 3.53
N GLU A 192 -17.81 0.89 4.84
CA GLU A 192 -17.30 1.81 5.88
C GLU A 192 -15.79 1.65 6.11
N GLY A 193 -15.17 0.60 5.57
CA GLY A 193 -13.75 0.33 5.63
C GLY A 193 -12.95 0.80 4.42
N GLN A 194 -11.72 0.30 4.35
CA GLN A 194 -10.82 0.51 3.22
C GLN A 194 -10.24 -0.84 2.80
N VAL A 195 -10.28 -1.12 1.50
CA VAL A 195 -9.64 -2.31 0.92
C VAL A 195 -8.63 -1.85 -0.13
N LEU A 196 -7.41 -2.38 -0.04
CA LEU A 196 -6.33 -2.10 -0.98
C LEU A 196 -5.82 -3.41 -1.59
N LEU A 197 -5.65 -3.44 -2.91
CA LEU A 197 -5.00 -4.52 -3.64
C LEU A 197 -3.70 -3.99 -4.23
N ASN A 198 -2.55 -4.52 -3.81
CA ASN A 198 -1.22 -3.96 -4.12
C ASN A 198 -1.17 -2.44 -3.87
N ALA A 199 -1.66 -2.02 -2.70
CA ALA A 199 -1.82 -0.62 -2.27
C ALA A 199 -2.80 0.25 -3.09
N ALA A 200 -3.41 -0.27 -4.16
CA ALA A 200 -4.45 0.44 -4.91
C ALA A 200 -5.84 0.22 -4.26
N PRO A 201 -6.63 1.28 -4.03
CA PRO A 201 -7.97 1.13 -3.46
C PRO A 201 -8.90 0.38 -4.41
N ILE A 202 -9.61 -0.61 -3.89
CA ILE A 202 -10.61 -1.38 -4.63
C ILE A 202 -11.91 -1.48 -3.82
N THR A 203 -13.00 -1.83 -4.48
CA THR A 203 -14.25 -2.18 -3.81
C THR A 203 -14.44 -3.69 -3.84
N VAL A 204 -14.65 -4.29 -2.67
CA VAL A 204 -15.04 -5.71 -2.57
C VAL A 204 -16.56 -5.79 -2.43
N TRP A 205 -17.20 -6.42 -3.40
CA TRP A 205 -18.62 -6.77 -3.35
C TRP A 205 -18.76 -8.19 -2.80
N LEU A 206 -19.47 -8.37 -1.68
CA LEU A 206 -19.69 -9.67 -1.07
C LEU A 206 -20.44 -10.61 -2.01
N ASN A 207 -21.31 -10.05 -2.87
CA ASN A 207 -22.09 -10.73 -3.90
C ASN A 207 -22.10 -9.98 -5.24
N GLY A 208 -22.07 -10.73 -6.34
CA GLY A 208 -22.07 -10.17 -7.70
C GLY A 208 -20.78 -9.42 -8.09
N GLN A 209 -20.86 -8.61 -9.14
CA GLN A 209 -19.79 -7.71 -9.62
C GLN A 209 -20.01 -6.25 -9.17
N GLY A 210 -20.87 -6.01 -8.16
CA GLY A 210 -21.32 -4.67 -7.79
C GLY A 210 -22.40 -4.11 -8.72
N PRO A 211 -22.76 -2.81 -8.60
CA PRO A 211 -23.64 -2.13 -9.54
C PRO A 211 -23.04 -2.25 -10.95
N GLN A 212 -23.67 -3.06 -11.80
CA GLN A 212 -23.45 -2.99 -13.23
C GLN A 212 -24.08 -1.68 -13.70
N LEU A 213 -23.29 -0.60 -13.77
CA LEU A 213 -23.71 0.54 -14.59
C LEU A 213 -23.89 -0.01 -16.00
N ALA A 214 -25.14 -0.09 -16.42
CA ALA A 214 -25.54 -0.72 -17.66
C ALA A 214 -24.81 -0.06 -18.83
N LEU A 215 -23.95 -0.84 -19.49
CA LEU A 215 -23.65 -0.68 -20.90
C LEU A 215 -24.97 -0.84 -21.67
N ASN A 216 -25.73 0.24 -21.81
CA ASN A 216 -26.80 0.47 -22.81
C ASN A 216 -27.51 1.79 -22.51
N GLU A 217 -26.97 2.91 -22.99
CA GLU A 217 -27.79 4.10 -23.27
C GLU A 217 -27.64 4.42 -24.77
N PRO A 218 -28.73 4.35 -25.57
CA PRO A 218 -28.69 4.75 -26.97
C PRO A 218 -28.51 6.27 -27.11
N PRO A 219 -28.04 6.77 -28.27
CA PRO A 219 -27.69 8.17 -28.43
C PRO A 219 -28.91 9.08 -28.61
N GLY A 220 -28.89 10.22 -27.93
CA GLY A 220 -29.81 11.37 -28.12
C GLY A 220 -30.85 11.47 -27.00
N ASP A 221 -31.04 12.59 -26.30
CA ASP A 221 -30.99 13.95 -26.81
C ASP A 221 -30.68 14.95 -25.68
N ALA A 222 -29.79 15.89 -25.99
CA ALA A 222 -29.49 17.01 -25.12
C ALA A 222 -30.54 18.09 -25.32
N SER A 223 -31.53 18.15 -24.43
CA SER A 223 -32.12 19.40 -23.90
C SER A 223 -33.43 19.06 -23.19
N ILE A 224 -33.58 19.51 -21.96
CA ILE A 224 -34.64 20.43 -21.51
C ILE A 224 -34.70 20.42 -19.97
N ARG A 225 -34.63 21.64 -19.40
CA ARG A 225 -35.01 22.10 -18.05
C ARG A 225 -33.99 21.96 -16.92
N ALA A 226 -33.18 23.00 -16.84
CA ALA A 226 -33.02 23.76 -15.61
C ALA A 226 -34.38 24.14 -15.03
N ASP A 227 -34.63 23.81 -13.77
CA ASP A 227 -35.24 24.66 -12.73
C ASP A 227 -35.60 23.81 -11.51
N ALA A 228 -34.89 24.04 -10.40
CA ALA A 228 -35.45 24.10 -9.05
C ALA A 228 -34.32 24.25 -8.01
N SER A 229 -34.02 25.50 -7.63
CA SER A 229 -33.58 25.79 -6.27
C SER A 229 -34.80 25.82 -5.35
N PRO A 230 -34.63 25.46 -4.06
CA PRO A 230 -35.15 26.35 -3.03
C PRO A 230 -34.15 26.60 -1.89
N THR A 231 -33.77 27.86 -1.79
CA THR A 231 -33.86 28.76 -0.63
C THR A 231 -33.40 28.27 0.76
N ALA A 232 -32.40 28.99 1.26
CA ALA A 232 -32.02 29.12 2.66
C ALA A 232 -33.15 29.68 3.55
N VAL A 233 -33.14 29.29 4.83
CA VAL A 233 -33.79 30.02 5.92
C VAL A 233 -32.74 30.21 7.02
N GLY A 234 -32.46 31.46 7.36
CA GLY A 234 -31.55 31.86 8.42
C GLY A 234 -32.24 31.98 9.78
N ALA A 235 -31.42 32.13 10.82
CA ALA A 235 -31.78 32.82 12.05
C ALA A 235 -30.55 33.55 12.61
N GLU A 236 -30.78 34.84 12.81
CA GLU A 236 -29.95 35.96 13.32
C GLU A 236 -29.61 35.77 14.83
N ILE A 237 -28.56 36.35 15.42
CA ILE A 237 -28.56 37.69 16.08
C ILE A 237 -27.15 38.03 16.64
N VAL A 238 -26.83 39.33 16.54
CA VAL A 238 -25.62 40.12 16.91
C VAL A 238 -25.56 40.40 18.45
N PRO A 239 -24.40 40.69 19.07
CA PRO A 239 -23.96 42.09 19.32
C PRO A 239 -22.42 42.30 19.19
N THR A 240 -21.91 43.28 18.42
CA THR A 240 -21.57 44.68 18.77
C THR A 240 -20.55 44.87 19.90
N GLY A 241 -19.44 45.59 19.62
CA GLY A 241 -18.69 46.35 20.63
C GLY A 241 -17.17 46.46 20.44
N ASP A 242 -16.71 47.65 20.04
CA ASP A 242 -15.33 48.07 19.74
C ASP A 242 -14.33 48.07 20.91
N GLY A 243 -13.03 47.91 20.56
CA GLY A 243 -12.03 48.96 20.82
C GLY A 243 -11.15 48.94 22.09
N MET A 244 -9.84 48.73 21.84
CA MET A 244 -8.64 49.22 22.54
C MET A 244 -8.13 48.58 23.85
N GLY A 245 -6.86 48.16 23.81
CA GLY A 245 -5.98 48.08 25.00
C GLY A 245 -4.91 46.98 24.95
N GLN A 246 -3.73 47.26 24.39
CA GLN A 246 -2.45 46.67 24.84
C GLN A 246 -1.88 47.57 25.97
N PRO A 247 -0.94 47.14 26.85
CA PRO A 247 0.23 46.29 26.56
C PRO A 247 0.66 45.30 27.67
N GLY A 248 1.64 44.43 27.38
CA GLY A 248 2.34 43.65 28.41
C GLY A 248 3.26 42.55 27.86
N THR A 249 4.55 42.87 27.81
CA THR A 249 5.70 42.06 27.40
C THR A 249 5.99 40.85 28.30
N THR A 250 6.40 39.72 27.72
CA THR A 250 7.47 38.85 28.25
C THR A 250 8.12 38.05 27.11
N VAL A 251 9.44 38.17 26.98
CA VAL A 251 10.29 37.49 26.00
C VAL A 251 10.84 36.21 26.64
N GLY A 252 10.68 35.06 25.96
CA GLY A 252 11.33 33.79 26.27
C GLY A 252 11.72 33.07 24.96
N PRO A 253 12.82 32.31 24.92
CA PRO A 253 13.47 31.90 23.68
C PRO A 253 12.63 30.86 22.93
N SER A 254 12.25 31.20 21.71
CA SER A 254 11.53 30.30 20.81
C SER A 254 12.52 29.42 20.07
N VAL A 255 12.50 28.13 20.38
CA VAL A 255 13.08 27.07 19.54
C VAL A 255 12.39 27.12 18.17
N PRO A 256 13.10 27.09 17.03
CA PRO A 256 12.45 27.12 15.73
C PRO A 256 11.56 25.88 15.57
N ARG A 257 10.25 26.13 15.44
CA ARG A 257 9.27 25.17 14.97
C ARG A 257 9.71 24.68 13.57
N PRO A 258 9.67 23.37 13.26
CA PRO A 258 9.91 22.92 11.90
C PRO A 258 8.89 23.59 10.98
N LEU A 259 9.38 24.21 9.92
CA LEU A 259 8.56 24.77 8.86
C LEU A 259 7.55 23.70 8.44
N LYS A 260 6.26 24.05 8.49
CA LYS A 260 5.21 23.30 7.81
C LYS A 260 5.70 23.07 6.39
N SER A 261 5.86 21.81 6.01
CA SER A 261 5.92 21.42 4.62
C SER A 261 4.71 22.03 3.94
N ASN A 262 4.93 23.05 3.11
CA ASN A 262 3.94 23.54 2.16
C ASN A 262 3.77 22.42 1.13
N GLU A 263 2.98 21.41 1.49
CA GLU A 263 2.29 20.59 0.50
C GLU A 263 1.40 21.58 -0.26
N PRO A 264 1.58 21.79 -1.58
CA PRO A 264 0.70 22.64 -2.34
C PRO A 264 -0.71 22.10 -2.18
N SER A 265 -1.56 22.89 -1.53
CA SER A 265 -3.00 22.66 -1.42
C SER A 265 -3.52 22.21 -2.78
N ALA A 266 -4.14 21.03 -2.82
CA ALA A 266 -4.75 20.45 -4.00
C ALA A 266 -5.48 21.54 -4.81
N ALA A 267 -5.10 21.65 -6.08
CA ALA A 267 -5.68 22.61 -7.00
C ALA A 267 -7.21 22.46 -7.01
N THR A 268 -7.90 23.57 -6.80
CA THR A 268 -9.36 23.71 -6.77
C THR A 268 -9.93 23.66 -8.20
N GLY A 269 -9.64 22.58 -8.92
CA GLY A 269 -10.21 22.28 -10.23
C GLY A 269 -11.30 21.21 -10.14
N PRO A 270 -12.17 21.06 -11.16
CA PRO A 270 -13.01 19.88 -11.28
C PRO A 270 -12.12 18.61 -11.25
N PRO A 271 -12.60 17.51 -10.64
CA PRO A 271 -11.85 16.26 -10.55
C PRO A 271 -11.33 15.84 -11.94
N ARG A 272 -10.08 15.38 -12.01
CA ARG A 272 -9.51 14.85 -13.25
C ARG A 272 -10.35 13.65 -13.70
N ASP A 273 -10.69 13.60 -14.98
CA ASP A 273 -11.31 12.42 -15.55
C ASP A 273 -10.26 11.31 -15.65
N THR A 274 -10.39 10.31 -14.77
CA THR A 274 -9.53 9.12 -14.72
C THR A 274 -10.25 7.89 -15.25
N SER A 275 -11.34 8.06 -16.02
CA SER A 275 -12.06 6.97 -16.66
C SER A 275 -11.17 6.23 -17.68
N PRO A 276 -11.40 4.93 -17.92
CA PRO A 276 -10.70 4.19 -18.96
C PRO A 276 -10.80 4.87 -20.34
N GLU A 277 -11.93 5.49 -20.65
CA GLU A 277 -12.17 6.21 -21.90
C GLU A 277 -11.25 7.43 -22.04
N ALA A 278 -11.07 8.19 -20.96
CA ALA A 278 -10.16 9.34 -20.93
C ALA A 278 -8.69 8.89 -21.05
N LEU A 279 -8.29 7.82 -20.36
CA LEU A 279 -6.94 7.26 -20.44
C LEU A 279 -6.64 6.71 -21.85
N ASN A 280 -7.58 5.98 -22.46
CA ASN A 280 -7.45 5.49 -23.83
C ASN A 280 -7.39 6.63 -24.86
N SER A 281 -8.14 7.71 -24.62
CA SER A 281 -8.09 8.91 -25.47
C SER A 281 -6.72 9.60 -25.38
N LEU A 282 -6.13 9.67 -24.19
CA LEU A 282 -4.77 10.16 -23.99
C LEU A 282 -3.75 9.24 -24.65
N GLN A 283 -3.92 7.92 -24.55
CA GLN A 283 -3.07 6.94 -25.22
C GLN A 283 -3.08 7.20 -26.74
N ALA A 284 -4.26 7.25 -27.36
CA ALA A 284 -4.42 7.48 -28.79
C ALA A 284 -3.78 8.80 -29.23
N ALA A 285 -4.04 9.89 -28.48
CA ALA A 285 -3.54 11.22 -28.80
C ALA A 285 -2.01 11.37 -28.70
N ASN A 286 -1.33 10.51 -27.94
CA ASN A 286 0.12 10.58 -27.74
C ASN A 286 0.90 9.47 -28.46
N THR A 287 0.23 8.59 -29.21
CA THR A 287 0.84 7.39 -29.84
C THR A 287 2.16 7.68 -30.56
N GLU A 288 2.21 8.70 -31.41
CA GLU A 288 3.42 9.03 -32.20
C GLU A 288 4.57 9.54 -31.32
N VAL A 289 4.26 10.37 -30.33
CA VAL A 289 5.24 10.89 -29.37
C VAL A 289 5.79 9.75 -28.52
N LEU A 290 4.93 8.85 -28.05
CA LEU A 290 5.32 7.68 -27.26
C LEU A 290 6.20 6.73 -28.07
N ALA A 291 5.87 6.47 -29.34
CA ALA A 291 6.70 5.66 -30.23
C ALA A 291 8.10 6.29 -30.43
N THR A 292 8.17 7.62 -30.51
CA THR A 292 9.45 8.35 -30.64
C THR A 292 10.26 8.27 -29.35
N ILE A 293 9.64 8.50 -28.18
CA ILE A 293 10.28 8.35 -26.87
C ILE A 293 10.87 6.96 -26.72
N LEU A 294 10.09 5.91 -27.01
CA LEU A 294 10.57 4.53 -26.96
C LEU A 294 11.78 4.35 -27.87
N LYS A 295 11.69 4.76 -29.13
CA LYS A 295 12.76 4.56 -30.10
C LYS A 295 14.06 5.29 -29.72
N GLU A 296 13.96 6.56 -29.32
CA GLU A 296 15.14 7.41 -29.10
C GLU A 296 15.75 7.22 -27.71
N LEU A 297 14.94 6.93 -26.69
CA LEU A 297 15.42 6.80 -25.33
C LEU A 297 15.68 5.36 -24.90
N ASP A 298 15.30 4.33 -25.67
CA ASP A 298 15.57 2.93 -25.30
C ASP A 298 17.04 2.63 -24.95
N PRO A 299 18.06 3.14 -25.69
CA PRO A 299 19.46 2.85 -25.37
C PRO A 299 19.90 3.33 -23.98
N GLN A 300 19.22 4.32 -23.42
CA GLN A 300 19.51 4.88 -22.10
C GLN A 300 18.51 4.44 -21.03
N ALA A 301 17.26 4.20 -21.43
CA ALA A 301 16.15 3.91 -20.52
C ALA A 301 15.96 2.42 -20.30
N HIS A 302 16.42 1.56 -21.20
CA HIS A 302 16.21 0.11 -21.13
C HIS A 302 14.73 -0.25 -20.92
N PHE A 303 13.87 0.19 -21.85
CA PHE A 303 12.43 -0.01 -21.71
C PHE A 303 12.10 -1.50 -21.72
N VAL A 304 11.10 -1.89 -20.94
CA VAL A 304 10.62 -3.27 -20.90
C VAL A 304 9.77 -3.52 -22.16
N PRO A 305 10.18 -4.38 -23.10
CA PRO A 305 9.47 -4.54 -24.38
C PRO A 305 8.03 -5.05 -24.23
N CYS A 306 7.74 -5.75 -23.13
CA CYS A 306 6.43 -6.31 -22.83
C CYS A 306 5.52 -5.36 -22.01
N ALA A 307 5.98 -4.15 -21.70
CA ALA A 307 5.22 -3.15 -20.93
C ALA A 307 5.25 -1.81 -21.67
N PRO A 308 4.39 -1.63 -22.69
CA PRO A 308 4.36 -0.38 -23.45
C PRO A 308 3.94 0.79 -22.54
N PRO A 309 4.38 2.03 -22.85
CA PRO A 309 3.95 3.22 -22.16
C PRO A 309 2.44 3.33 -22.11
N SER A 310 1.91 3.63 -20.93
CA SER A 310 0.46 3.72 -20.72
C SER A 310 0.11 4.89 -19.81
N PHE A 311 -1.11 5.41 -19.96
CA PHE A 311 -1.65 6.39 -19.04
C PHE A 311 -2.36 5.67 -17.89
N VAL A 312 -1.93 5.95 -16.66
CA VAL A 312 -2.47 5.35 -15.44
C VAL A 312 -3.07 6.41 -14.53
N SER A 313 -4.07 6.02 -13.75
CA SER A 313 -4.61 6.85 -12.69
C SER A 313 -3.85 6.61 -11.38
N PHE A 314 -3.37 7.68 -10.76
CA PHE A 314 -2.64 7.62 -9.49
C PHE A 314 -2.92 8.87 -8.66
N ARG A 315 -3.38 8.68 -7.41
CA ARG A 315 -3.73 9.76 -6.46
C ARG A 315 -4.55 10.91 -7.09
N GLN A 316 -5.64 10.56 -7.79
CA GLN A 316 -6.55 11.51 -8.46
C GLN A 316 -5.94 12.28 -9.65
N GLY A 317 -4.73 11.94 -10.08
CA GLY A 317 -4.10 12.44 -11.30
C GLY A 317 -3.91 11.35 -12.36
N VAL A 318 -3.59 11.76 -13.57
CA VAL A 318 -3.24 10.90 -14.71
C VAL A 318 -1.75 11.04 -14.99
N TYR A 319 -1.04 9.92 -15.03
CA TYR A 319 0.40 9.88 -15.23
C TYR A 319 0.73 9.05 -16.47
N LEU A 320 1.68 9.51 -17.27
CA LEU A 320 2.31 8.67 -18.28
C LEU A 320 3.31 7.75 -17.59
N GLU A 321 3.01 6.46 -17.52
CA GLU A 321 3.90 5.45 -16.96
C GLU A 321 4.85 4.90 -18.03
N LEU A 322 6.14 4.90 -17.71
CA LEU A 322 7.22 4.34 -18.52
C LEU A 322 7.89 3.22 -17.74
N SER A 323 7.88 2.01 -18.31
CA SER A 323 8.42 0.80 -17.66
C SER A 323 9.81 0.46 -18.17
N MET A 324 10.76 0.29 -17.26
CA MET A 324 12.17 0.08 -17.56
C MET A 324 12.86 -0.92 -16.63
N THR A 325 14.11 -1.23 -16.96
CA THR A 325 14.99 -2.06 -16.15
C THR A 325 16.21 -1.25 -15.71
N THR A 326 16.52 -1.29 -14.41
CA THR A 326 17.73 -0.65 -13.86
C THR A 326 18.71 -1.74 -13.45
N ALA A 327 19.91 -1.70 -14.03
CA ALA A 327 21.02 -2.54 -13.59
C ALA A 327 21.92 -1.71 -12.67
N LEU A 328 22.03 -2.10 -11.40
CA LEU A 328 22.93 -1.45 -10.45
C LEU A 328 24.28 -2.15 -10.40
N SER A 329 25.33 -1.42 -10.03
CA SER A 329 26.67 -1.98 -9.87
C SER A 329 26.75 -3.02 -8.73
N THR A 330 27.72 -3.94 -8.76
CA THR A 330 27.93 -4.92 -7.67
C THR A 330 28.29 -4.27 -6.32
N SER A 331 28.75 -3.02 -6.34
CA SER A 331 28.99 -2.18 -5.16
C SER A 331 27.71 -1.66 -4.52
N ALA A 332 26.60 -1.60 -5.25
CA ALA A 332 25.30 -1.15 -4.79
C ALA A 332 24.63 -2.22 -3.91
N SER A 333 25.15 -2.47 -2.71
CA SER A 333 24.51 -3.36 -1.73
C SER A 333 23.85 -2.55 -0.61
N GLY A 334 22.70 -3.00 -0.14
CA GLY A 334 21.95 -2.24 0.88
C GLY A 334 20.53 -2.73 1.08
N SER A 335 19.78 -1.97 1.88
CA SER A 335 18.34 -2.15 2.03
C SER A 335 17.60 -1.82 0.72
N ARG A 336 16.35 -2.28 0.59
CA ARG A 336 15.46 -1.92 -0.53
C ARG A 336 15.39 -0.40 -0.78
N TYR A 337 15.42 0.40 0.30
CA TYR A 337 15.42 1.86 0.23
C TYR A 337 16.71 2.41 -0.38
N LYS A 338 17.87 1.82 -0.02
CA LYS A 338 19.16 2.20 -0.58
C LYS A 338 19.27 1.80 -2.06
N LEU A 339 18.75 0.64 -2.43
CA LEU A 339 18.67 0.21 -3.83
C LEU A 339 17.76 1.14 -4.65
N ALA A 340 16.59 1.50 -4.11
CA ALA A 340 15.68 2.45 -4.76
C ALA A 340 16.30 3.84 -4.94
N ALA A 341 17.02 4.34 -3.93
CA ALA A 341 17.76 5.60 -4.04
C ALA A 341 18.86 5.54 -5.11
N PHE A 342 19.63 4.45 -5.17
CA PHE A 342 20.63 4.26 -6.23
C PHE A 342 20.00 4.12 -7.61
N ALA A 343 18.89 3.40 -7.75
CA ALA A 343 18.17 3.35 -9.01
C ALA A 343 17.68 4.72 -9.45
N PHE A 344 17.23 5.55 -8.49
CA PHE A 344 16.88 6.92 -8.79
C PHE A 344 18.09 7.71 -9.32
N ASP A 345 19.17 7.81 -8.54
CA ASP A 345 20.31 8.66 -8.87
C ASP A 345 21.08 8.18 -10.10
N GLU A 346 21.35 6.86 -10.21
CA GLU A 346 22.17 6.31 -11.30
C GLU A 346 21.41 6.15 -12.62
N HIS A 347 20.07 6.14 -12.61
CA HIS A 347 19.27 5.88 -13.82
C HIS A 347 18.10 6.85 -13.99
N ILE A 348 17.11 6.84 -13.09
CA ILE A 348 15.86 7.59 -13.27
C ILE A 348 16.10 9.10 -13.39
N ALA A 349 16.99 9.65 -12.56
CA ALA A 349 17.36 11.05 -12.52
C ALA A 349 17.88 11.58 -13.87
N HIS A 350 18.57 10.71 -14.63
CA HIS A 350 19.13 11.03 -15.93
C HIS A 350 18.10 10.98 -17.07
N LEU A 351 16.99 10.25 -16.88
CA LEU A 351 15.93 10.12 -17.88
C LEU A 351 14.93 11.27 -17.84
N ILE A 352 14.77 11.95 -16.70
CA ILE A 352 13.75 12.99 -16.54
C ILE A 352 13.89 14.10 -17.57
N ARG A 353 15.10 14.65 -17.78
CA ARG A 353 15.31 15.75 -18.73
C ARG A 353 15.06 15.32 -20.19
N PRO A 354 15.63 14.19 -20.67
CA PRO A 354 15.30 13.65 -21.99
C PRO A 354 13.81 13.42 -22.21
N VAL A 355 13.09 12.82 -21.24
CA VAL A 355 11.66 12.58 -21.37
C VAL A 355 10.87 13.90 -21.39
N LEU A 356 11.22 14.87 -20.54
CA LEU A 356 10.56 16.17 -20.52
C LEU A 356 10.73 16.97 -21.80
N ALA A 357 11.77 16.71 -22.59
CA ALA A 357 11.99 17.39 -23.87
C ALA A 357 10.86 17.14 -24.88
N TYR A 358 10.08 16.07 -24.71
CA TYR A 358 8.91 15.73 -25.53
C TYR A 358 7.62 16.44 -25.08
N PHE A 359 7.59 16.99 -23.87
CA PHE A 359 6.40 17.58 -23.24
C PHE A 359 6.64 19.05 -22.88
N LYS A 360 7.00 19.86 -23.89
CA LYS A 360 7.32 21.29 -23.71
C LYS A 360 6.09 22.15 -23.43
N GLU A 361 4.95 21.81 -24.01
CA GLU A 361 3.66 22.46 -23.77
C GLU A 361 3.02 21.94 -22.48
N GLU A 362 1.88 22.51 -22.07
CA GLU A 362 1.09 21.98 -20.96
C GLU A 362 0.39 20.69 -21.37
N PRO A 363 0.81 19.53 -20.81
CA PRO A 363 0.24 18.26 -21.22
C PRO A 363 -1.16 18.10 -20.66
N LYS A 364 -2.00 17.32 -21.34
CA LYS A 364 -3.35 16.98 -20.87
C LYS A 364 -3.33 15.88 -19.80
N PHE A 365 -2.29 15.82 -18.99
CA PHE A 365 -2.11 14.86 -17.91
C PHE A 365 -1.16 15.46 -16.86
N ASP A 366 -1.10 14.86 -15.69
CA ASP A 366 -0.62 15.51 -14.46
C ASP A 366 0.86 15.26 -14.17
N GLY A 367 1.44 14.20 -14.74
CA GLY A 367 2.86 13.89 -14.53
C GLY A 367 3.38 12.64 -15.24
N ILE A 368 4.56 12.20 -14.83
CA ILE A 368 5.25 11.02 -15.38
C ILE A 368 5.50 10.02 -14.26
N GLY A 369 5.14 8.76 -14.52
CA GLY A 369 5.50 7.60 -13.73
C GLY A 369 6.71 6.91 -14.37
N LEU A 370 7.75 6.63 -13.59
CA LEU A 370 8.92 5.87 -14.03
C LEU A 370 8.95 4.60 -13.19
N SER A 371 8.55 3.47 -13.77
CA SER A 371 8.50 2.16 -13.12
C SER A 371 9.72 1.36 -13.53
N THR A 372 10.54 0.93 -12.57
CA THR A 372 11.75 0.17 -12.82
C THR A 372 11.84 -1.09 -12.00
N THR A 373 12.28 -2.16 -12.64
CA THR A 373 12.76 -3.36 -11.96
C THR A 373 14.27 -3.26 -11.76
N ILE A 374 14.74 -3.33 -10.51
CA ILE A 374 16.17 -3.29 -10.18
C ILE A 374 16.75 -4.70 -10.26
N HIS A 375 17.75 -4.89 -11.12
CA HIS A 375 18.51 -6.12 -11.21
C HIS A 375 19.88 -5.97 -10.55
N MET A 376 20.16 -6.87 -9.61
CA MET A 376 21.44 -6.98 -8.95
C MET A 376 22.34 -8.01 -9.65
N PRO A 377 23.58 -7.66 -10.03
CA PRO A 377 24.52 -8.62 -10.59
C PRO A 377 24.96 -9.64 -9.53
N SER A 378 24.40 -10.86 -9.58
CA SER A 378 24.81 -11.99 -8.74
C SER A 378 25.85 -12.87 -9.44
N LYS A 379 26.90 -13.30 -8.72
CA LYS A 379 27.87 -14.32 -9.18
C LYS A 379 27.33 -15.76 -9.12
N THR A 380 26.12 -15.97 -8.61
CA THR A 380 25.50 -17.29 -8.47
C THR A 380 24.02 -17.21 -8.83
N ALA A 381 23.63 -17.95 -9.86
CA ALA A 381 22.33 -17.90 -10.55
C ALA A 381 21.10 -18.36 -9.73
N ALA A 382 21.20 -18.42 -8.39
CA ALA A 382 20.19 -19.05 -7.53
C ALA A 382 19.29 -18.06 -6.74
N THR A 383 19.54 -16.75 -6.77
CA THR A 383 18.67 -15.74 -6.13
C THR A 383 18.84 -14.38 -6.80
N ASN A 384 18.06 -14.12 -7.85
CA ASN A 384 17.95 -12.77 -8.41
C ASN A 384 16.96 -11.98 -7.53
N ALA A 385 17.44 -11.43 -6.41
CA ALA A 385 16.66 -10.46 -5.65
C ALA A 385 16.42 -9.24 -6.56
N SER A 386 15.15 -8.98 -6.85
CA SER A 386 14.72 -7.92 -7.75
C SER A 386 13.70 -7.06 -7.02
N GLU A 387 13.89 -5.76 -7.05
CA GLU A 387 12.97 -4.80 -6.42
C GLU A 387 12.24 -4.02 -7.51
N ALA A 388 10.92 -3.94 -7.44
CA ALA A 388 10.14 -3.06 -8.30
C ALA A 388 10.02 -1.70 -7.60
N VAL A 389 10.38 -0.63 -8.31
CA VAL A 389 10.35 0.74 -7.78
C VAL A 389 9.65 1.64 -8.77
N GLU A 390 8.66 2.39 -8.30
CA GLU A 390 7.86 3.30 -9.12
C GLU A 390 8.02 4.73 -8.61
N PHE A 391 8.31 5.65 -9.51
CA PHE A 391 8.47 7.08 -9.21
C PHE A 391 7.42 7.88 -9.96
N PHE A 392 6.42 8.39 -9.25
CA PHE A 392 5.39 9.26 -9.80
C PHE A 392 5.70 10.72 -9.48
N PHE A 393 5.99 11.50 -10.51
CA PHE A 393 6.33 12.91 -10.37
C PHE A 393 5.35 13.80 -11.12
N PRO A 394 4.72 14.79 -10.44
CA PRO A 394 3.87 15.77 -11.12
C PRO A 394 4.70 16.72 -11.99
N PHE A 395 4.09 17.28 -13.04
CA PHE A 395 4.82 18.14 -13.98
C PHE A 395 5.46 19.37 -13.34
N PHE A 396 4.88 19.94 -12.28
CA PHE A 396 5.50 21.08 -11.60
C PHE A 396 6.86 20.70 -10.99
N ALA A 397 6.96 19.50 -10.39
CA ALA A 397 8.18 19.00 -9.77
C ALA A 397 9.21 18.60 -10.83
N LEU A 398 8.76 17.89 -11.87
CA LEU A 398 9.58 17.51 -13.02
C LEU A 398 10.19 18.74 -13.72
N ARG A 399 9.39 19.80 -13.95
CA ARG A 399 9.86 21.04 -14.58
C ARG A 399 10.86 21.79 -13.71
N CYS A 400 10.64 21.82 -12.39
CA CYS A 400 11.60 22.37 -11.44
C CYS A 400 12.96 21.64 -11.53
N TYR A 401 12.96 20.30 -11.52
CA TYR A 401 14.18 19.51 -11.63
C TYR A 401 14.84 19.63 -13.02
N GLY A 402 14.01 19.69 -14.07
CA GLY A 402 14.44 19.85 -15.46
C GLY A 402 15.16 21.17 -15.72
N ARG A 403 14.76 22.24 -15.03
CA ARG A 403 15.37 23.58 -15.08
C ARG A 403 16.56 23.77 -14.14
N TYR A 404 16.90 22.75 -13.35
CA TYR A 404 17.91 22.84 -12.29
C TYR A 404 17.52 23.75 -11.11
N ASP A 405 16.23 24.05 -10.94
CA ASP A 405 15.72 24.88 -9.84
C ASP A 405 15.58 24.09 -8.53
N CYS A 406 15.55 22.76 -8.60
CA CYS A 406 15.56 21.87 -7.44
C CYS A 406 16.48 20.66 -7.61
N THR A 407 16.91 20.13 -6.46
CA THR A 407 17.72 18.92 -6.31
C THR A 407 16.92 17.65 -6.57
N GLY A 408 17.60 16.51 -6.75
CA GLY A 408 16.96 15.19 -6.84
C GLY A 408 16.13 14.85 -5.59
N GLN A 409 16.63 15.22 -4.40
CA GLN A 409 15.90 15.01 -3.15
C GLN A 409 14.57 15.79 -3.12
N GLN A 410 14.60 17.06 -3.51
CA GLN A 410 13.39 17.88 -3.58
C GLN A 410 12.38 17.37 -4.61
N LEU A 411 12.86 16.75 -5.71
CA LEU A 411 11.98 16.08 -6.66
C LEU A 411 11.30 14.84 -6.03
N ILE A 412 12.07 13.99 -5.34
CA ILE A 412 11.55 12.83 -4.61
C ILE A 412 10.49 13.26 -3.60
N ASP A 413 10.78 14.29 -2.81
CA ASP A 413 9.89 14.77 -1.75
C ASP A 413 8.58 15.36 -2.33
N ALA A 414 8.65 15.98 -3.52
CA ALA A 414 7.49 16.51 -4.22
C ALA A 414 6.69 15.43 -4.99
N GLY A 415 7.24 14.22 -5.11
CA GLY A 415 6.64 13.09 -5.81
C GLY A 415 6.06 12.02 -4.88
N SER A 416 5.81 10.85 -5.47
CA SER A 416 5.52 9.62 -4.73
C SER A 416 6.42 8.50 -5.22
N VAL A 417 7.07 7.83 -4.27
CA VAL A 417 7.91 6.66 -4.54
C VAL A 417 7.26 5.43 -3.95
N LEU A 418 7.13 4.38 -4.74
CA LEU A 418 6.63 3.09 -4.30
C LEU A 418 7.75 2.04 -4.44
N ILE A 419 7.93 1.18 -3.44
CA ILE A 419 8.75 -0.02 -3.55
C ILE A 419 7.82 -1.21 -3.39
N ASN A 420 7.70 -2.04 -4.43
CA ASN A 420 6.76 -3.14 -4.53
C ASN A 420 5.32 -2.70 -4.16
N GLY A 421 4.92 -1.51 -4.63
CA GLY A 421 3.62 -0.90 -4.35
C GLY A 421 3.49 -0.20 -2.99
N GLU A 422 4.43 -0.36 -2.06
CA GLU A 422 4.40 0.34 -0.76
C GLU A 422 4.94 1.76 -0.90
N ARG A 423 4.19 2.78 -0.45
CA ARG A 423 4.70 4.17 -0.44
C ARG A 423 5.83 4.33 0.54
N VAL A 424 6.97 4.79 0.05
CA VAL A 424 8.17 5.05 0.85
C VAL A 424 8.60 6.50 0.77
N SER A 425 9.51 6.89 1.65
CA SER A 425 10.32 8.09 1.50
C SER A 425 11.76 7.65 1.32
N LEU A 426 12.48 8.30 0.40
CA LEU A 426 13.88 8.05 0.16
C LEU A 426 14.69 9.26 0.62
N ASP A 427 15.86 9.00 1.17
CA ASP A 427 16.87 10.02 1.46
C ASP A 427 18.14 9.64 0.69
N LEU A 428 18.44 10.42 -0.35
CA LEU A 428 19.54 10.14 -1.27
C LEU A 428 20.90 10.26 -0.57
N GLN A 429 21.05 11.23 0.34
CA GLN A 429 22.31 11.46 1.05
C GLN A 429 22.58 10.36 2.09
N ILE A 430 21.54 9.91 2.81
CA ILE A 430 21.66 8.77 3.73
C ILE A 430 21.95 7.47 2.96
N ALA A 431 21.40 7.32 1.75
CA ALA A 431 21.66 6.13 0.93
C ALA A 431 23.14 6.05 0.48
N GLU A 432 23.79 7.18 0.17
CA GLU A 432 25.22 7.24 -0.16
C GLU A 432 26.13 6.98 1.05
N ALA A 433 25.68 7.31 2.27
CA ALA A 433 26.46 7.10 3.47
C ALA A 433 26.80 5.60 3.65
N THR A 434 28.09 5.28 3.58
CA THR A 434 28.61 3.95 3.93
C THR A 434 28.69 3.86 5.46
N PRO A 435 28.34 2.73 6.09
CA PRO A 435 28.61 2.58 7.52
C PRO A 435 30.12 2.66 7.70
N ASN A 436 30.62 3.71 8.36
CA ASN A 436 32.00 3.72 8.83
C ASN A 436 32.20 2.49 9.71
N ARG A 437 33.16 1.67 9.30
CA ARG A 437 33.53 0.41 9.94
C ARG A 437 34.28 0.64 11.24
#